data_AF-A0A3C1LDP7-F1
#
_entry.id   AF-A0A3C1LDP7-F1
#
_cell.length_a   1.000
_cell.length_b   1.000
_cell.length_c   1.000
_cell.angle_alpha   90.00
_cell.angle_beta   90.00
_cell.angle_gamma   90.00
#
_symmetry.space_group_name_H-M   'P 1'
#
loop_
_entity.id
_entity.type
_entity.pdbx_description
1 polymer ?
#
loop_
_entity_poly.entity_id
_entity_poly.type
_entity_poly.pdbx_seq_one_letter_code
_entity_poly.pdbx_strand_id
1 'polypeptide(L)'
;MEWFLALFTEASVAQTIVIYALTIAIGIWMGRIKIAGVSLGVTWVLFIGILLSYFKIAVDKNTEHFLKEFGLILFVYAIGLQVGPGFFASLKKSALSNNIIAALVVLTGVIITLVFFAFSNNHISTMAGVMSGAVTNTP
;
A
#
# COMPACT_ATOMS: atom_id res chain seq x y z
N MET A 1 18.35 11.94 29.86
CA MET A 1 17.46 10.76 29.90
C MET A 1 16.05 11.12 29.44
N GLU A 2 15.50 12.28 29.84
CA GLU A 2 14.21 12.79 29.35
C GLU A 2 14.12 13.01 27.82
N TRP A 3 15.18 13.53 27.19
CA TRP A 3 15.17 13.78 25.74
C TRP A 3 14.98 12.51 24.89
N PHE A 4 15.43 11.35 25.40
CA PHE A 4 15.30 10.07 24.71
C PHE A 4 13.87 9.55 24.84
N LEU A 5 13.24 9.73 26.01
CA LEU A 5 11.84 9.39 26.22
C LEU A 5 10.93 10.32 25.40
N ALA A 6 11.20 11.62 25.38
CA ALA A 6 10.49 12.61 24.56
C ALA A 6 10.51 12.25 23.06
N LEU A 7 11.57 11.60 22.61
CA LEU A 7 11.72 11.08 21.24
C LEU A 7 10.71 9.97 20.89
N PHE A 8 10.09 9.34 21.89
CA PHE A 8 9.05 8.32 21.73
C PHE A 8 7.68 8.74 22.27
N THR A 9 7.57 9.78 23.10
CA THR A 9 6.31 10.22 23.72
C THR A 9 5.73 11.52 23.16
N GLU A 10 6.54 12.42 22.58
CA GLU A 10 6.04 13.70 22.06
C GLU A 10 5.94 13.71 20.54
N ALA A 11 4.73 13.98 20.05
CA ALA A 11 4.38 14.15 18.63
C ALA A 11 5.23 15.25 17.99
N SER A 12 6.41 14.85 17.52
CA SER A 12 7.42 15.70 16.92
C SER A 12 7.87 15.11 15.58
N VAL A 13 8.52 15.94 14.77
CA VAL A 13 9.10 15.52 13.48
C VAL A 13 10.08 14.36 13.70
N ALA A 14 10.92 14.46 14.74
CA ALA A 14 11.92 13.44 15.06
C ALA A 14 11.29 12.11 15.47
N GLN A 15 10.28 12.12 16.35
CA GLN A 15 9.54 10.91 16.75
C GLN A 15 8.89 10.26 15.52
N THR A 16 8.25 11.05 14.66
CA THR A 16 7.59 10.54 13.45
C THR A 16 8.59 9.82 12.54
N ILE A 17 9.72 10.46 12.22
CA ILE A 17 10.76 9.84 11.39
C ILE A 17 11.26 8.52 12.01
N VAL A 18 11.48 8.49 13.33
CA VAL A 18 11.93 7.27 14.02
C VAL A 18 10.88 6.18 13.96
N ILE A 19 9.60 6.48 14.18
CA ILE A 19 8.51 5.50 14.10
C ILE A 19 8.44 4.90 12.69
N TYR A 20 8.48 5.72 11.65
CA TYR A 20 8.46 5.24 10.27
C TYR A 20 9.71 4.40 9.94
N ALA A 21 10.89 4.84 10.38
CA ALA A 21 12.14 4.11 10.19
C ALA A 21 12.11 2.74 10.87
N LEU A 22 11.63 2.66 12.12
CA LEU A 22 11.47 1.40 12.84
C LEU A 22 10.43 0.49 12.19
N THR A 23 9.30 1.05 11.75
CA THR A 23 8.26 0.31 11.03
C THR A 23 8.82 -0.36 9.78
N ILE A 24 9.57 0.40 8.98
CA ILE A 24 10.20 -0.08 7.74
C ILE A 24 11.30 -1.10 8.06
N ALA A 25 12.18 -0.81 9.01
CA ALA A 25 13.29 -1.68 9.38
C ALA A 25 12.81 -3.04 9.90
N ILE A 26 11.86 -3.04 10.84
CA ILE A 26 11.28 -4.26 11.42
C ILE A 26 10.50 -5.02 10.33
N GLY A 27 9.70 -4.33 9.51
CA GLY A 27 8.95 -4.96 8.44
C GLY A 27 9.84 -5.64 7.41
N ILE A 28 10.90 -4.98 6.94
CA ILE A 28 11.87 -5.58 5.99
C ILE A 28 12.63 -6.74 6.63
N TRP A 29 13.01 -6.62 7.91
CA TRP A 29 13.68 -7.70 8.64
C TRP A 29 12.79 -8.95 8.75
N MET A 30 11.52 -8.76 9.10
CA MET A 30 10.50 -9.82 9.14
C MET A 30 10.16 -10.37 7.75
N GLY A 31 10.38 -9.59 6.68
CA GLY A 31 10.32 -10.04 5.28
C GLY A 31 11.16 -11.28 4.97
N ARG A 32 12.19 -11.57 5.77
CA ARG A 32 13.03 -12.77 5.60
C ARG A 32 12.42 -14.03 6.23
N ILE A 33 11.40 -13.90 7.07
CA ILE A 33 10.71 -15.02 7.70
C ILE A 33 9.90 -15.74 6.63
N LYS A 34 10.17 -17.03 6.47
CA LYS A 34 9.43 -17.93 5.59
C LYS A 34 8.54 -18.83 6.45
N ILE A 35 7.25 -18.86 6.15
CA ILE A 35 6.30 -19.79 6.76
C ILE A 35 5.86 -20.75 5.66
N ALA A 36 6.06 -22.04 5.88
CA ALA A 36 5.73 -23.09 4.89
C ALA A 36 6.32 -22.84 3.47
N GLY A 37 7.51 -22.23 3.40
CA GLY A 37 8.18 -21.92 2.13
C GLY A 37 7.75 -20.61 1.46
N VAL A 38 6.70 -19.95 1.96
CA VAL A 38 6.22 -18.65 1.45
C VAL A 38 6.74 -17.51 2.33
N SER A 39 7.23 -16.43 1.71
CA SER A 39 7.55 -15.18 2.39
C SER A 39 6.58 -14.10 1.94
N LEU A 40 6.11 -13.29 2.89
CA LEU A 40 5.26 -12.12 2.63
C LEU A 40 6.07 -10.88 2.19
N GLY A 41 7.41 -10.95 2.20
CA GLY A 41 8.30 -9.90 1.72
C GLY A 41 8.02 -8.53 2.35
N VAL A 42 7.85 -7.51 1.51
CA VAL A 42 7.63 -6.11 1.92
C VAL A 42 6.27 -5.91 2.62
N THR A 43 5.31 -6.82 2.42
CA THR A 43 3.98 -6.73 3.06
C THR A 43 4.06 -6.74 4.59
N TRP A 44 5.13 -7.28 5.19
CA TRP A 44 5.37 -7.17 6.63
C TRP A 44 5.45 -5.73 7.12
N VAL A 45 5.93 -4.78 6.31
CA VAL A 45 5.95 -3.35 6.66
C VAL A 45 4.54 -2.83 6.92
N LEU A 46 3.56 -3.25 6.11
CA LEU A 46 2.15 -2.90 6.28
C LEU A 46 1.57 -3.50 7.57
N PHE A 47 1.85 -4.77 7.86
CA PHE A 47 1.37 -5.41 9.09
C PHE A 47 1.94 -4.76 10.35
N ILE A 48 3.23 -4.40 10.34
CA ILE A 48 3.84 -3.67 11.47
C ILE A 48 3.24 -2.27 11.60
N GLY A 49 2.99 -1.56 10.49
CA GLY A 49 2.29 -0.27 10.52
C GLY A 49 0.90 -0.36 11.14
N ILE A 50 0.09 -1.36 10.74
CA ILE A 50 -1.24 -1.61 11.32
C ILE A 50 -1.14 -1.93 12.80
N LEU A 51 -0.17 -2.76 13.20
CA LEU A 51 0.05 -3.13 14.60
C LEU A 51 0.42 -1.91 15.46
N LEU A 52 1.34 -1.06 14.98
CA LEU A 52 1.71 0.17 15.69
C LEU A 52 0.55 1.17 15.75
N SER A 53 -0.26 1.27 14.69
CA SER A 53 -1.48 2.08 14.67
C SER A 53 -2.53 1.58 15.67
N TYR A 54 -2.68 0.25 15.82
CA TYR A 54 -3.56 -0.36 16.82
C TYR A 54 -3.16 0.03 18.26
N PHE A 55 -1.86 0.15 18.54
CA PHE A 55 -1.35 0.66 19.82
C PHE A 55 -1.50 2.17 20.00
N LYS A 56 -2.16 2.87 19.08
CA LYS A 56 -2.42 4.33 19.11
C LYS A 56 -1.15 5.17 19.21
N ILE A 57 -0.05 4.70 18.62
CA ILE A 57 1.16 5.49 18.48
C ILE A 57 0.84 6.68 17.56
N ALA A 58 0.78 7.87 18.14
CA ALA A 58 0.50 9.10 17.42
C ALA A 58 1.77 9.64 16.78
N VAL A 59 1.64 10.16 15.56
CA VAL A 59 2.68 10.87 14.83
C VAL A 59 2.25 12.30 14.55
N ASP A 60 3.20 13.17 14.25
CA ASP A 60 2.89 14.54 13.84
C ASP A 60 2.18 14.53 12.48
N LYS A 61 0.97 15.10 12.43
CA LYS A 61 0.10 15.06 11.23
C LYS A 61 0.71 15.77 10.03
N ASN A 62 1.47 16.84 10.24
CA ASN A 62 2.11 17.57 9.15
C ASN A 62 3.21 16.72 8.51
N THR A 63 4.03 16.08 9.35
CA THR A 63 5.09 15.17 8.92
C THR A 63 4.52 13.91 8.26
N GLU A 64 3.47 13.32 8.82
CA GLU A 64 2.73 12.19 8.23
C GLU A 64 2.24 12.52 6.81
N HIS A 65 1.54 13.66 6.66
CA HIS A 65 1.02 14.09 5.38
C HIS A 65 2.15 14.32 4.36
N PHE A 66 3.22 15.00 4.77
CA PHE A 66 4.39 15.20 3.93
C PHE A 66 5.03 13.89 3.47
N LEU A 67 5.30 12.96 4.39
CA LEU A 67 5.93 11.67 4.07
C LEU A 67 5.07 10.82 3.12
N LYS A 68 3.74 10.85 3.31
CA LYS A 68 2.79 10.15 2.44
C LYS A 68 2.85 10.68 1.01
N GLU A 69 2.71 12.00 0.83
CA GLU A 69 2.74 12.62 -0.50
C GLU A 69 4.12 12.47 -1.16
N PHE A 70 5.19 12.69 -0.40
CA PHE A 70 6.55 12.54 -0.88
C PHE A 70 6.83 11.10 -1.35
N GLY A 71 6.47 10.10 -0.53
CA GLY A 71 6.61 8.69 -0.89
C GLY A 71 5.78 8.30 -2.12
N LEU A 72 4.54 8.81 -2.22
CA LEU A 72 3.67 8.57 -3.37
C LEU A 72 4.26 9.17 -4.66
N ILE A 73 4.79 10.39 -4.60
CA ILE A 73 5.44 11.03 -5.75
C ILE A 73 6.64 10.22 -6.23
N LEU A 74 7.51 9.80 -5.30
CA LEU A 74 8.67 8.97 -5.64
C LEU A 74 8.26 7.62 -6.25
N PHE A 75 7.22 6.99 -5.70
CA PHE A 75 6.68 5.73 -6.20
C PHE A 75 6.10 5.87 -7.61
N VAL A 76 5.25 6.87 -7.85
CA VAL A 76 4.65 7.14 -9.18
C VAL A 76 5.74 7.49 -10.20
N TYR A 77 6.75 8.27 -9.79
CA TYR A 77 7.89 8.61 -10.65
C TYR A 77 8.70 7.37 -11.04
N ALA A 78 9.05 6.52 -10.07
CA ALA A 78 9.82 5.30 -10.33
C ALA A 78 9.07 4.34 -11.25
N ILE A 79 7.76 4.14 -11.02
CA ILE A 79 6.91 3.36 -11.93
C ILE A 79 6.91 3.99 -13.31
N GLY A 80 6.66 5.31 -13.41
CA GLY A 80 6.62 6.02 -14.68
C GLY A 80 7.88 5.82 -15.52
N LEU A 81 9.06 5.83 -14.90
CA LEU A 81 10.32 5.52 -15.57
C LEU A 81 10.46 4.05 -15.98
N GLN A 82 10.06 3.11 -15.10
CA GLN A 82 10.22 1.67 -15.33
C GLN A 82 9.24 1.13 -16.38
N VAL A 83 7.97 1.54 -16.30
CA VAL A 83 6.90 1.07 -17.21
C VAL A 83 6.74 1.95 -18.45
N GLY A 84 7.30 3.15 -18.46
CA GLY A 84 7.18 4.12 -19.57
C GLY A 84 7.56 3.55 -20.93
N PRO A 85 8.78 2.99 -21.12
CA PRO A 85 9.16 2.38 -22.39
C PRO A 85 8.29 1.18 -22.79
N GLY A 86 7.89 0.36 -21.80
CA GLY A 86 7.03 -0.81 -22.01
C GLY A 86 5.62 -0.43 -22.46
N PHE A 87 5.08 0.67 -21.95
CA PHE A 87 3.77 1.20 -22.36
C PHE A 87 3.74 1.57 -23.84
N PHE A 88 4.70 2.38 -24.32
CA PHE A 88 4.73 2.77 -25.73
C PHE A 88 5.00 1.59 -26.68
N ALA A 89 5.83 0.63 -26.26
CA ALA A 89 6.04 -0.61 -27.01
C ALA A 89 4.75 -1.43 -27.11
N SER A 90 3.98 -1.52 -26.03
CA SER A 90 2.70 -2.24 -26.00
C SER A 90 1.63 -1.59 -26.89
N LEU A 91 1.60 -0.25 -26.95
CA LEU A 91 0.67 0.48 -27.81
C LEU A 91 0.90 0.20 -29.30
N LYS A 92 2.18 0.12 -29.71
CA LYS A 92 2.53 -0.10 -31.13
C LYS A 92 2.18 -1.51 -31.62
N LYS A 93 2.17 -2.51 -30.74
CA LYS A 93 2.01 -3.92 -31.13
C LYS A 93 0.60 -4.47 -30.89
N SER A 94 -0.05 -4.10 -29.79
CA SER A 94 -1.34 -4.71 -29.38
C SER A 94 -2.21 -3.80 -28.51
N ALA A 95 -2.23 -2.48 -28.76
CA ALA A 95 -3.01 -1.50 -27.99
C ALA A 95 -4.48 -1.94 -27.77
N LEU A 96 -5.16 -2.33 -28.85
CA LEU A 96 -6.59 -2.60 -28.80
C LEU A 96 -6.91 -3.86 -27.99
N SER A 97 -6.18 -4.96 -28.24
CA SER A 97 -6.38 -6.22 -27.51
C SER A 97 -6.13 -6.07 -26.01
N ASN A 98 -5.02 -5.41 -25.64
CA ASN A 98 -4.65 -5.22 -24.23
C ASN A 98 -5.66 -4.32 -23.50
N ASN A 99 -6.16 -3.27 -24.14
CA ASN A 99 -7.17 -2.40 -23.54
C ASN A 99 -8.51 -3.11 -23.34
N ILE A 100 -8.93 -3.96 -24.29
CA ILE A 100 -10.15 -4.77 -24.15
C ILE A 100 -10.01 -5.73 -22.98
N ILE A 101 -8.88 -6.43 -22.86
CA ILE A 101 -8.62 -7.34 -21.73
C ILE A 101 -8.61 -6.58 -20.41
N ALA A 102 -7.93 -5.43 -20.35
CA ALA A 102 -7.90 -4.59 -19.15
C ALA A 102 -9.31 -4.12 -18.75
N ALA A 103 -10.11 -3.65 -19.71
CA ALA A 103 -11.48 -3.24 -19.47
C ALA A 103 -12.36 -4.41 -18.98
N LEU A 104 -12.22 -5.60 -19.57
CA LEU A 104 -12.93 -6.80 -19.14
C LEU A 104 -12.57 -7.20 -17.70
N VAL A 105 -11.29 -7.13 -17.32
CA VAL A 105 -10.85 -7.42 -15.95
C VAL A 105 -11.48 -6.43 -14.96
N VAL A 106 -11.46 -5.13 -15.27
CA VAL A 106 -12.08 -4.10 -14.43
C VAL A 106 -13.58 -4.32 -14.30
N LEU A 107 -14.29 -4.50 -15.41
CA LEU A 107 -15.74 -4.73 -15.42
C LEU A 107 -16.12 -5.99 -14.66
N THR A 108 -15.38 -7.08 -14.84
CA THR A 108 -15.64 -8.33 -14.13
C THR A 108 -15.43 -8.16 -12.62
N GLY A 109 -14.38 -7.45 -12.21
CA GLY A 109 -14.14 -7.12 -10.79
C GLY A 109 -15.30 -6.31 -10.19
N VAL A 110 -15.82 -5.32 -10.92
CA VAL A 110 -16.99 -4.53 -10.49
C VAL A 110 -18.24 -5.40 -10.40
N ILE A 111 -18.53 -6.22 -11.41
CA ILE A 111 -19.71 -7.09 -11.43
C ILE A 111 -19.68 -8.07 -10.25
N ILE A 112 -18.55 -8.74 -10.01
CA ILE A 112 -18.40 -9.67 -8.87
C ILE A 112 -18.63 -8.94 -7.55
N THR A 113 -18.08 -7.74 -7.41
CA THR A 113 -18.26 -6.92 -6.19
C THR A 113 -19.72 -6.53 -5.97
N LEU A 114 -20.44 -6.15 -7.03
CA LEU A 114 -21.86 -5.82 -6.95
C LEU A 114 -22.73 -7.03 -6.63
N VAL A 115 -22.40 -8.21 -7.17
CA VAL A 115 -23.05 -9.47 -6.82
C VAL A 115 -22.88 -9.73 -5.32
N PHE A 116 -21.66 -9.67 -4.79
CA PHE A 116 -21.44 -9.85 -3.35
C PHE A 116 -22.11 -8.77 -2.51
N PHE A 117 -22.12 -7.51 -2.96
CA PHE A 117 -22.85 -6.44 -2.29
C PHE A 117 -24.35 -6.74 -2.19
N ALA A 118 -24.98 -7.26 -3.25
CA ALA A 118 -26.41 -7.58 -3.24
C ALA A 118 -26.77 -8.69 -2.22
N PHE A 119 -25.85 -9.61 -1.94
CA PHE A 119 -26.05 -10.68 -0.96
C PHE A 119 -25.49 -10.34 0.44
N SER A 120 -24.68 -9.30 0.58
CA SER A 120 -24.10 -8.91 1.85
C SER A 120 -24.79 -7.67 2.39
N ASN A 121 -25.16 -7.66 3.68
CA ASN A 121 -25.65 -6.46 4.37
C ASN A 121 -24.53 -5.44 4.69
N ASN A 122 -23.42 -5.44 3.95
CA ASN A 122 -22.31 -4.54 4.18
C ASN A 122 -22.47 -3.22 3.42
N HIS A 123 -21.83 -2.17 3.92
CA HIS A 123 -21.81 -0.89 3.24
C HIS A 123 -21.01 -0.96 1.92
N ILE A 124 -21.41 -0.17 0.92
CA ILE A 124 -20.74 -0.15 -0.39
C ILE A 124 -19.26 0.21 -0.30
N SER A 125 -18.88 1.03 0.68
CA SER A 125 -17.48 1.40 0.96
C SER A 125 -16.63 0.20 1.39
N THR A 126 -17.20 -0.74 2.15
CA THR A 126 -16.51 -1.97 2.55
C THR A 126 -16.30 -2.87 1.33
N MET A 127 -17.32 -3.02 0.48
CA MET A 127 -17.21 -3.82 -0.75
C MET A 127 -16.23 -3.22 -1.75
N ALA A 128 -16.19 -1.89 -1.87
CA ALA A 128 -15.16 -1.21 -2.67
C ALA A 128 -13.74 -1.49 -2.13
N GLY A 129 -13.55 -1.48 -0.82
CA GLY A 129 -12.29 -1.86 -0.19
C GLY A 129 -11.88 -3.31 -0.48
N VAL A 130 -12.84 -4.25 -0.40
CA VAL A 130 -12.63 -5.66 -0.75
C VAL A 130 -12.22 -5.80 -2.22
N MET A 131 -12.92 -5.12 -3.13
CA MET A 131 -12.59 -5.09 -4.56
C MET A 131 -11.16 -4.60 -4.76
N SER A 132 -10.82 -3.43 -4.21
CA SER A 132 -9.47 -2.85 -4.33
C SER A 132 -8.38 -3.79 -3.81
N GLY A 133 -8.63 -4.51 -2.70
CA GLY A 133 -7.70 -5.50 -2.19
C GLY A 133 -7.59 -6.76 -3.05
N ALA A 134 -8.71 -7.24 -3.62
CA ALA A 134 -8.76 -8.47 -4.41
C ALA A 134 -8.14 -8.32 -5.80
N VAL A 135 -8.28 -7.16 -6.44
CA VAL A 135 -7.76 -6.92 -7.80
C VAL A 135 -6.40 -6.20 -7.83
N THR A 136 -5.78 -5.96 -6.67
CA THR A 136 -4.47 -5.30 -6.63
C THR A 136 -3.37 -6.27 -7.08
N ASN A 137 -2.47 -5.79 -7.94
CA ASN A 137 -1.20 -6.44 -8.20
C ASN A 137 -0.12 -5.60 -7.54
N THR A 138 0.53 -6.13 -6.52
CA THR A 138 1.77 -5.54 -6.00
C THR A 138 2.85 -5.67 -7.08
N PRO A 139 3.54 -4.58 -7.47
CA PRO A 139 4.66 -4.63 -8.40
C PRO A 139 5.86 -5.41 -7.84
#